data_AF-A0AAD0TW78-F1
#
_entry.id   AF-A0AAD0TW78-F1
#
_cell.length_a   1.000
_cell.length_b   1.000
_cell.length_c   1.000
_cell.angle_alpha   90.00
_cell.angle_beta   90.00
_cell.angle_gamma   90.00
#
_symmetry.space_group_name_H-M   'P 1'
#
loop_
_entity.id
_entity.type
_entity.pdbx_description
1 polymer ?
#
loop_
_entity_poly.entity_id
_entity_poly.type
_entity_poly.pdbx_seq_one_letter_code
_entity_poly.pdbx_strand_id
1 'polypeptide(L)'
;MFFKNNSNNDVLQTLDQIEKYLNNEINYIKINPPKKNNKISQKIANICELMNKKNDEELQIFGEIMLISEKLANGITHDRINFTDSSNFKLNYIAKTINNLANDLEKIIKLVKETLLMYGTYNYLPKLDESLVENDYKVLFQEINTLRQTITEMLVENKSNGLTLQYSSKILLENVDSLNLSSGKAAASLEETSAALDEVTSNIRKNTNNILKVASLSDNIISHANKGEELAEQTSSAMLEISKEVNLVNEAISVIDQIAFQTNILSLNAAVEAATAGEAGKGFAVVAGEVRNLAARSAQAAKEIKNIVESANKKANIGRDISSYMIDGYKELYLSINETKNLINEVQFSSQEQLKAVEQINSAISALDQQTQQNANIASQSHEVAVTTDLISNLIVKNANDKEFDGKSSVSKKSIRVNNKN
;
A
#
# COMPACT_ATOMS: atom_id res chain seq x y z
N MET A 1 40.60 48.02 -126.46
CA MET A 1 40.47 48.83 -125.23
C MET A 1 38.97 48.94 -124.95
N PHE A 2 38.35 48.36 -123.92
CA PHE A 2 38.75 48.08 -122.54
C PHE A 2 38.07 46.79 -122.06
N PHE A 3 38.83 45.90 -121.41
CA PHE A 3 38.29 44.81 -120.60
C PHE A 3 37.60 45.40 -119.36
N LYS A 4 36.27 45.36 -119.27
CA LYS A 4 35.52 45.74 -118.06
C LYS A 4 35.30 44.51 -117.14
N ASN A 5 36.17 44.36 -116.15
CA ASN A 5 36.00 43.92 -114.76
C ASN A 5 34.79 43.06 -114.27
N ASN A 6 34.21 42.14 -115.05
CA ASN A 6 33.15 41.24 -114.52
C ASN A 6 33.62 40.32 -113.36
N SER A 7 34.91 39.99 -113.23
CA SER A 7 35.37 39.12 -112.13
C SER A 7 35.40 39.81 -110.76
N ASN A 8 35.44 41.15 -110.71
CA ASN A 8 35.46 41.88 -109.44
C ASN A 8 34.04 42.03 -108.86
N ASN A 9 33.00 42.05 -109.70
CA ASN A 9 31.61 42.12 -109.24
C ASN A 9 31.14 40.83 -108.58
N ASP A 10 31.51 39.65 -109.12
CA ASP A 10 31.16 38.36 -108.51
C ASP A 10 31.85 38.15 -107.14
N VAL A 11 33.08 38.67 -107.01
CA VAL A 11 33.81 38.68 -105.73
C VAL A 11 33.18 39.65 -104.74
N LEU A 12 32.80 40.86 -105.16
CA LEU A 12 32.08 41.82 -104.31
C LEU A 12 30.76 41.22 -103.81
N GLN A 13 29.99 40.58 -104.68
CA GLN A 13 28.71 39.96 -104.30
C GLN A 13 28.88 38.80 -103.31
N THR A 14 29.97 38.04 -103.41
CA THR A 14 30.28 36.97 -102.45
C THR A 14 30.77 37.56 -101.12
N LEU A 15 31.51 38.67 -101.15
CA LEU A 15 31.91 39.41 -99.95
C LEU A 15 30.70 40.05 -99.25
N ASP A 16 29.72 40.58 -100.01
CA ASP A 16 28.45 41.07 -99.45
C ASP A 16 27.66 39.93 -98.78
N GLN A 17 27.71 38.72 -99.33
CA GLN A 17 27.11 37.55 -98.66
C GLN A 17 27.87 37.15 -97.39
N ILE A 18 29.19 37.22 -97.39
CA ILE A 18 29.99 37.00 -96.18
C ILE A 18 29.68 38.07 -95.13
N GLU A 19 29.54 39.33 -95.52
CA GLU A 19 29.16 40.43 -94.63
C GLU A 19 27.77 40.22 -94.03
N LYS A 20 26.78 39.88 -94.86
CA LYS A 20 25.44 39.50 -94.40
C LYS A 20 25.45 38.29 -93.46
N TYR A 21 26.29 37.30 -93.74
CA TYR A 21 26.44 36.12 -92.90
C TYR A 21 27.08 36.47 -91.54
N LEU A 22 28.11 37.32 -91.54
CA LEU A 22 28.77 37.80 -90.31
C LEU A 22 27.85 38.72 -89.48
N ASN A 23 26.96 39.46 -90.14
CA ASN A 23 25.92 40.26 -89.49
C ASN A 23 24.70 39.44 -89.04
N ASN A 24 24.73 38.11 -89.19
CA ASN A 24 23.62 37.18 -88.90
C ASN A 24 22.33 37.47 -89.69
N GLU A 25 22.42 38.13 -90.84
CA GLU A 25 21.28 38.36 -91.74
C GLU A 25 20.97 37.12 -92.60
N ILE A 26 21.96 36.25 -92.82
CA ILE A 26 21.81 34.96 -93.50
C ILE A 26 22.57 33.86 -92.75
N ASN A 27 22.01 32.64 -92.70
CA ASN A 27 22.61 31.48 -92.01
C ASN A 27 23.37 30.53 -92.97
N TYR A 28 23.48 30.89 -94.24
CA TYR A 28 24.16 30.06 -95.24
C TYR A 28 24.63 30.92 -96.41
N ILE A 29 25.88 30.77 -96.80
CA ILE A 29 26.48 31.47 -97.94
C ILE A 29 26.32 30.60 -99.18
N LYS A 30 25.63 31.12 -100.21
CA LYS A 30 25.44 30.40 -101.48
C LYS A 30 26.72 30.50 -102.33
N ILE A 31 27.45 29.41 -102.43
CA ILE A 31 28.68 29.33 -103.23
C ILE A 31 28.31 29.27 -104.72
N ASN A 32 28.55 30.34 -105.46
CA ASN A 32 28.45 30.32 -106.92
C ASN A 32 29.78 29.82 -107.52
N PRO A 33 29.78 28.78 -108.39
CA PRO A 33 31.01 28.24 -108.95
C PRO A 33 31.71 29.29 -109.86
N PRO A 34 33.04 29.49 -109.73
CA PRO A 34 33.73 30.56 -110.44
C PRO A 34 33.80 30.29 -111.95
N LYS A 35 33.35 31.26 -112.77
CA LYS A 35 33.43 31.20 -114.25
C LYS A 35 34.86 31.33 -114.81
N LYS A 36 35.85 31.73 -114.01
CA LYS A 36 37.29 31.80 -114.38
C LYS A 36 38.18 31.36 -113.21
N ASN A 37 39.17 30.52 -113.53
CA ASN A 37 40.04 29.84 -112.57
C ASN A 37 41.10 30.80 -111.98
N ASN A 38 40.69 31.69 -111.08
CA ASN A 38 41.60 32.58 -110.35
C ASN A 38 41.80 32.06 -108.92
N LYS A 39 43.06 32.03 -108.44
CA LYS A 39 43.42 31.54 -107.08
C LYS A 39 42.61 32.22 -105.97
N ILE A 40 42.21 33.48 -106.20
CA ILE A 40 41.40 34.28 -105.27
C ILE A 40 39.98 33.71 -105.14
N SER A 41 39.29 33.41 -106.25
CA SER A 41 37.91 32.92 -106.24
C SER A 41 37.79 31.52 -105.62
N GLN A 42 38.77 30.64 -105.85
CA GLN A 42 38.83 29.33 -105.17
C GLN A 42 39.04 29.47 -103.66
N LYS A 43 39.90 30.40 -103.22
CA LYS A 43 40.13 30.62 -101.79
C LYS A 43 38.90 31.21 -101.10
N ILE A 44 38.15 32.09 -101.76
CA ILE A 44 36.87 32.62 -101.26
C ILE A 44 35.81 31.52 -101.17
N ALA A 45 35.71 30.65 -102.19
CA ALA A 45 34.78 29.51 -102.16
C ALA A 45 35.11 28.55 -101.00
N ASN A 46 36.39 28.21 -100.79
CA ASN A 46 36.82 27.39 -99.66
C ASN A 46 36.54 28.06 -98.31
N ILE A 47 36.69 29.39 -98.20
CA ILE A 47 36.33 30.14 -96.99
C ILE A 47 34.81 30.04 -96.74
N CYS A 48 33.98 30.20 -97.76
CA CYS A 48 32.52 30.08 -97.64
C CYS A 48 32.10 28.65 -97.24
N GLU A 49 32.74 27.62 -97.79
CA GLU A 49 32.50 26.22 -97.43
C GLU A 49 32.90 25.94 -95.98
N LEU A 50 34.07 26.45 -95.54
CA LEU A 50 34.49 26.37 -94.15
C LEU A 50 33.56 27.13 -93.20
N MET A 51 33.04 28.29 -93.63
CA MET A 51 32.08 29.07 -92.85
C MET A 51 30.73 28.34 -92.71
N ASN A 52 30.18 27.79 -93.80
CA ASN A 52 28.94 27.01 -93.76
C ASN A 52 29.11 25.73 -92.93
N LYS A 53 30.20 24.98 -93.13
CA LYS A 53 30.49 23.78 -92.33
C LYS A 53 30.62 24.10 -90.85
N LYS A 54 31.34 25.17 -90.51
CA LYS A 54 31.43 25.66 -89.13
C LYS A 54 30.05 26.02 -88.59
N ASN A 55 29.19 26.67 -89.38
CA ASN A 55 27.82 27.00 -88.97
C ASN A 55 27.00 25.78 -88.61
N ASP A 56 27.04 24.75 -89.47
CA ASP A 56 26.24 23.54 -89.30
C ASP A 56 26.67 22.80 -88.02
N GLU A 57 27.99 22.70 -87.79
CA GLU A 57 28.55 22.17 -86.54
C GLU A 57 28.13 23.01 -85.32
N GLU A 58 28.16 24.35 -85.42
CA GLU A 58 27.76 25.26 -84.34
C GLU A 58 26.24 25.16 -84.04
N LEU A 59 25.38 25.13 -85.05
CA LEU A 59 23.94 24.97 -84.90
C LEU A 59 23.57 23.63 -84.24
N GLN A 60 24.27 22.55 -84.60
CA GLN A 60 24.05 21.23 -84.00
C GLN A 60 24.39 21.24 -82.50
N ILE A 61 25.58 21.73 -82.12
CA ILE A 61 25.98 21.77 -80.71
C ILE A 61 25.08 22.72 -79.90
N PHE A 62 24.64 23.84 -80.47
CA PHE A 62 23.68 24.74 -79.81
C PHE A 62 22.33 24.08 -79.57
N GLY A 63 21.79 23.35 -80.55
CA GLY A 63 20.54 22.61 -80.40
C GLY A 63 20.61 21.57 -79.28
N GLU A 64 21.70 20.79 -79.23
CA GLU A 64 21.90 19.82 -78.15
C GLU A 64 22.11 20.49 -76.78
N ILE A 65 22.90 21.57 -76.71
CA ILE A 65 23.06 22.35 -75.47
C ILE A 65 21.71 22.86 -74.96
N MET A 66 20.88 23.43 -75.84
CA MET A 66 19.56 23.95 -75.47
C MET A 66 18.65 22.84 -74.93
N LEU A 67 18.55 21.72 -75.67
CA LEU A 67 17.71 20.59 -75.28
C LEU A 67 18.15 19.98 -73.94
N ILE A 68 19.45 19.76 -73.74
CA ILE A 68 19.97 19.20 -72.49
C ILE A 68 19.78 20.18 -71.34
N SER A 69 19.96 21.48 -71.57
CA SER A 69 19.72 22.51 -70.54
C SER A 69 18.25 22.54 -70.12
N GLU A 70 17.30 22.47 -71.06
CA GLU A 70 15.86 22.37 -70.77
C GLU A 70 15.50 21.09 -70.01
N LYS A 71 16.11 19.96 -70.38
CA LYS A 71 15.94 18.68 -69.69
C LYS A 71 16.47 18.73 -68.26
N LEU A 72 17.68 19.26 -68.06
CA LEU A 72 18.28 19.45 -66.73
C LEU A 72 17.43 20.38 -65.85
N ALA A 73 16.91 21.47 -66.41
CA ALA A 73 16.00 22.37 -65.70
C ALA A 73 14.72 21.67 -65.22
N ASN A 74 14.26 20.66 -65.96
CA ASN A 74 13.12 19.81 -65.58
C ASN A 74 13.50 18.60 -64.69
N GLY A 75 14.76 18.48 -64.26
CA GLY A 75 15.24 17.39 -63.40
C GLY A 75 15.62 16.10 -64.13
N ILE A 76 15.69 16.10 -65.46
CA ILE A 76 16.17 14.97 -66.26
C ILE A 76 17.69 15.06 -66.36
N THR A 77 18.39 14.21 -65.60
CA THR A 77 19.85 14.27 -65.46
C THR A 77 20.61 13.16 -66.19
N HIS A 78 19.95 12.23 -66.87
CA HIS A 78 20.59 11.08 -67.55
C HIS A 78 20.98 11.33 -69.02
N ASP A 79 20.46 12.39 -69.65
CA ASP A 79 20.75 12.72 -71.04
C ASP A 79 22.05 13.55 -71.18
N ARG A 80 22.75 13.42 -72.32
CA ARG A 80 24.04 14.07 -72.58
C ARG A 80 24.07 14.71 -73.98
N ILE A 81 24.92 15.73 -74.10
CA ILE A 81 25.33 16.30 -75.39
C ILE A 81 26.30 15.31 -76.02
N ASN A 82 25.95 14.79 -77.19
CA ASN A 82 26.75 13.81 -77.93
C ASN A 82 27.73 14.49 -78.87
N PHE A 83 27.33 15.60 -79.49
CA PHE A 83 28.18 16.34 -80.43
C PHE A 83 29.12 17.30 -79.68
N THR A 84 30.33 16.84 -79.35
CA THR A 84 31.30 17.61 -78.54
C THR A 84 32.64 17.90 -79.22
N ASP A 85 32.76 17.60 -80.52
CA ASP A 85 34.00 17.73 -81.29
C ASP A 85 33.79 18.60 -82.54
N SER A 86 33.16 19.76 -82.37
CA SER A 86 33.04 20.79 -83.41
C SER A 86 34.37 21.48 -83.68
N SER A 87 34.46 22.20 -84.80
CA SER A 87 35.58 23.12 -85.08
C SER A 87 35.72 24.28 -84.07
N ASN A 88 34.72 24.52 -83.20
CA ASN A 88 34.74 25.56 -82.18
C ASN A 88 35.07 24.98 -80.79
N PHE A 89 36.34 25.14 -80.36
CA PHE A 89 36.81 24.64 -79.07
C PHE A 89 36.05 25.19 -77.86
N LYS A 90 35.50 26.42 -77.93
CA LYS A 90 34.76 27.04 -76.83
C LYS A 90 33.42 26.33 -76.61
N LEU A 91 32.72 26.00 -77.70
CA LEU A 91 31.45 25.28 -77.63
C LEU A 91 31.67 23.84 -77.14
N ASN A 92 32.75 23.20 -77.58
CA ASN A 92 33.12 21.88 -77.07
C ASN A 92 33.39 21.90 -75.55
N TYR A 93 34.05 22.95 -75.05
CA TYR A 93 34.29 23.13 -73.62
C TYR A 93 32.98 23.32 -72.84
N ILE A 94 32.06 24.16 -73.33
CA ILE A 94 30.73 24.36 -72.72
C ILE A 94 29.94 23.05 -72.70
N ALA A 95 29.87 22.32 -73.82
CA ALA A 95 29.17 21.05 -73.91
C ALA A 95 29.73 20.01 -72.93
N LYS A 96 31.06 19.89 -72.84
CA LYS A 96 31.73 19.00 -71.86
C LYS A 96 31.44 19.43 -70.42
N THR A 97 31.39 20.74 -70.15
CA THR A 97 31.06 21.27 -68.82
C THR A 97 29.61 20.95 -68.42
N ILE A 98 28.66 21.10 -69.35
CA ILE A 98 27.25 20.71 -69.14
C ILE A 98 27.12 19.20 -68.92
N ASN A 99 27.84 18.37 -69.68
CA ASN A 99 27.86 16.93 -69.47
C ASN A 99 28.44 16.55 -68.09
N ASN A 100 29.48 17.23 -67.63
CA ASN A 100 30.04 17.02 -66.28
C ASN A 100 29.02 17.42 -65.20
N LEU A 101 28.37 18.58 -65.34
CA LEU A 101 27.29 19.00 -64.45
C LEU A 101 26.16 17.96 -64.39
N ALA A 102 25.71 17.45 -65.55
CA ALA A 102 24.69 16.41 -65.63
C ALA A 102 25.13 15.11 -64.93
N ASN A 103 26.38 14.69 -65.13
CA ASN A 103 26.95 13.51 -64.46
C ASN A 103 26.97 13.66 -62.94
N ASP A 104 27.40 14.83 -62.43
CA ASP A 104 27.51 15.06 -61.00
C ASP A 104 26.13 15.17 -60.35
N LEU A 105 25.19 15.87 -61.00
CA LEU A 105 23.78 15.91 -60.57
C LEU A 105 23.15 14.51 -60.53
N GLU A 106 23.35 13.69 -61.56
CA GLU A 106 22.83 12.32 -61.60
C GLU A 106 23.36 11.46 -60.44
N LYS A 107 24.68 11.53 -60.18
CA LYS A 107 25.31 10.79 -59.07
C LYS A 107 24.78 11.24 -57.72
N ILE A 108 24.70 12.55 -57.48
CA ILE A 108 24.24 13.12 -56.21
C ILE A 108 22.77 12.74 -55.96
N ILE A 109 21.90 12.92 -56.95
CA ILE A 109 20.48 12.55 -56.86
C ILE A 109 20.34 11.05 -56.60
N LYS A 110 21.15 10.21 -57.27
CA LYS A 110 21.13 8.75 -57.06
C LYS A 110 21.52 8.38 -55.63
N LEU A 111 22.63 8.91 -55.10
CA LEU A 111 23.08 8.62 -53.73
C LEU A 111 22.05 9.05 -52.67
N VAL A 112 21.49 10.26 -52.83
CA VAL A 112 20.43 10.76 -51.95
C VAL A 112 19.20 9.87 -52.02
N LYS A 113 18.74 9.53 -53.23
CA LYS A 113 17.56 8.67 -53.44
C LYS A 113 17.76 7.28 -52.83
N GLU A 114 18.90 6.64 -53.06
CA GLU A 114 19.21 5.32 -52.51
C GLU A 114 19.25 5.35 -50.98
N THR A 115 19.86 6.38 -50.39
CA THR A 115 19.91 6.55 -48.93
C THR A 115 18.51 6.77 -48.34
N LEU A 116 17.71 7.66 -48.94
CA LEU A 116 16.34 7.92 -48.49
C LEU A 116 15.43 6.68 -48.66
N LEU A 117 15.65 5.86 -49.69
CA LEU A 117 14.94 4.59 -49.86
C LEU A 117 15.23 3.63 -48.69
N MET A 118 16.50 3.53 -48.28
CA MET A 118 16.90 2.72 -47.13
C MET A 118 16.25 3.23 -45.83
N TYR A 119 16.23 4.55 -45.62
CA TYR A 119 15.53 5.16 -44.48
C TYR A 119 14.02 4.87 -44.51
N GLY A 120 13.40 4.84 -45.69
CA GLY A 120 12.01 4.45 -45.88
C GLY A 120 11.72 2.99 -45.52
N THR A 121 12.72 2.11 -45.61
CA THR A 121 12.65 0.71 -45.14
C THR A 121 13.09 0.53 -43.68
N TYR A 122 13.16 1.64 -42.91
CA TYR A 122 13.64 1.68 -41.52
C TYR A 122 15.10 1.26 -41.31
N ASN A 123 15.93 1.39 -42.35
CA ASN A 123 17.37 1.15 -42.25
C ASN A 123 18.16 2.47 -42.28
N TYR A 124 18.54 2.94 -41.09
CA TYR A 124 19.25 4.20 -40.84
C TYR A 124 20.77 4.01 -40.66
N LEU A 125 21.31 2.86 -41.07
CA LEU A 125 22.76 2.60 -41.08
C LEU A 125 23.52 3.39 -42.16
N PRO A 126 23.01 3.52 -43.41
CA PRO A 126 23.74 4.22 -44.46
C PRO A 126 23.96 5.70 -44.10
N LYS A 127 25.18 6.19 -44.32
CA LYS A 127 25.55 7.60 -44.17
C LYS A 127 26.05 8.12 -45.52
N LEU A 128 25.64 9.32 -45.89
CA LEU A 128 26.17 9.99 -47.08
C LEU A 128 27.59 10.48 -46.82
N ASP A 129 28.53 10.12 -47.69
CA ASP A 129 29.93 10.53 -47.58
C ASP A 129 30.10 11.98 -48.07
N GLU A 130 30.31 12.88 -47.11
CA GLU A 130 30.48 14.32 -47.31
C GLU A 130 31.75 14.67 -48.09
N SER A 131 32.69 13.74 -48.27
CA SER A 131 33.92 13.96 -49.04
C SER A 131 33.73 13.86 -50.56
N LEU A 132 32.60 13.30 -51.00
CA LEU A 132 32.29 13.11 -52.42
C LEU A 132 31.73 14.37 -53.10
N VAL A 133 31.41 15.42 -52.32
CA VAL A 133 30.70 16.62 -52.76
C VAL A 133 31.27 17.87 -52.10
N GLU A 134 31.12 19.02 -52.75
CA GLU A 134 31.57 20.32 -52.26
C GLU A 134 30.41 21.34 -52.21
N ASN A 135 30.63 22.44 -51.48
CA ASN A 135 29.69 23.57 -51.37
C ASN A 135 28.27 23.13 -50.98
N ASP A 136 27.24 23.60 -51.69
CA ASP A 136 25.83 23.37 -51.34
C ASP A 136 25.45 21.88 -51.34
N TYR A 137 26.07 21.05 -52.18
CA TYR A 137 25.85 19.60 -52.17
C TYR A 137 26.36 18.94 -50.89
N LYS A 138 27.47 19.45 -50.33
CA LYS A 138 27.98 19.00 -49.04
C LYS A 138 27.01 19.36 -47.92
N VAL A 139 26.43 20.56 -47.94
CA VAL A 139 25.41 20.97 -46.97
C VAL A 139 24.20 20.03 -47.03
N LEU A 140 23.72 19.68 -48.23
CA LEU A 140 22.64 18.70 -48.41
C LEU A 140 22.98 17.34 -47.77
N PHE A 141 24.20 16.83 -48.00
CA PHE A 141 24.63 15.56 -47.41
C PHE A 141 24.70 15.65 -45.88
N GLN A 142 25.19 16.78 -45.34
CA GLN A 142 25.24 17.04 -43.91
C GLN A 142 23.84 17.07 -43.29
N GLU A 143 22.88 17.77 -43.89
CA GLU A 143 21.50 17.84 -43.39
C GLU A 143 20.81 16.48 -43.37
N ILE A 144 21.00 15.65 -44.41
CA ILE A 144 20.48 14.28 -44.45
C ILE A 144 21.14 13.40 -43.38
N ASN A 145 22.44 13.57 -43.14
CA ASN A 145 23.16 12.88 -42.08
C ASN A 145 22.70 13.33 -40.68
N THR A 146 22.38 14.62 -40.50
CA THR A 146 21.78 15.14 -39.26
C THR A 146 20.40 14.54 -39.04
N LEU A 147 19.55 14.45 -40.06
CA LEU A 147 18.26 13.78 -39.97
C LEU A 147 18.40 12.32 -39.52
N ARG A 148 19.35 11.58 -40.12
CA ARG A 148 19.68 10.20 -39.74
C ARG A 148 20.09 10.11 -38.27
N GLN A 149 20.93 11.02 -37.80
CA GLN A 149 21.40 11.05 -36.43
C GLN A 149 20.24 11.30 -35.45
N THR A 150 19.40 12.30 -35.70
CA THR A 150 18.23 12.59 -34.86
C THR A 150 17.28 11.40 -34.76
N ILE A 151 17.02 10.70 -35.87
CA ILE A 151 16.19 9.49 -35.87
C ILE A 151 16.86 8.37 -35.07
N THR A 152 18.18 8.17 -35.26
CA THR A 152 18.96 7.16 -34.54
C THR A 152 18.91 7.40 -33.03
N GLU A 153 19.12 8.65 -32.59
CA GLU A 153 19.03 9.04 -31.18
C GLU A 153 17.64 8.79 -30.60
N MET A 154 16.58 9.11 -31.34
CA MET A 154 15.19 8.84 -30.95
C MET A 154 14.91 7.32 -30.82
N LEU A 155 15.49 6.49 -31.69
CA LEU A 155 15.35 5.03 -31.62
C LEU A 155 16.12 4.42 -30.44
N VAL A 156 17.33 4.92 -30.17
CA VAL A 156 18.11 4.57 -28.98
C VAL A 156 17.33 4.92 -27.72
N GLU A 157 16.77 6.12 -27.65
CA GLU A 157 15.99 6.55 -26.49
C GLU A 157 14.72 5.71 -26.33
N ASN A 158 13.96 5.47 -27.40
CA ASN A 158 12.75 4.64 -27.35
C ASN A 158 13.06 3.22 -26.86
N LYS A 159 14.14 2.61 -27.37
CA LYS A 159 14.57 1.28 -26.90
C LYS A 159 14.96 1.31 -25.43
N SER A 160 15.70 2.33 -25.00
CA SER A 160 16.11 2.49 -23.60
C SER A 160 14.89 2.68 -22.67
N ASN A 161 13.90 3.47 -23.08
CA ASN A 161 12.64 3.66 -22.37
C ASN A 161 11.87 2.33 -22.26
N GLY A 162 11.74 1.58 -23.35
CA GLY A 162 11.11 0.27 -23.35
C GLY A 162 11.77 -0.72 -22.40
N LEU A 163 13.11 -0.84 -22.42
CA LEU A 163 13.86 -1.69 -21.48
C LEU A 163 13.70 -1.25 -20.02
N THR A 164 13.56 0.04 -19.79
CA THR A 164 13.35 0.60 -18.44
C THR A 164 11.95 0.24 -17.93
N LEU A 165 10.92 0.38 -18.78
CA LEU A 165 9.54 0.00 -18.46
C LEU A 165 9.41 -1.51 -18.20
N GLN A 166 10.06 -2.37 -19.00
CA GLN A 166 10.11 -3.82 -18.74
C GLN A 166 10.64 -4.09 -17.33
N TYR A 167 11.77 -3.50 -16.97
CA TYR A 167 12.37 -3.67 -15.65
C TYR A 167 11.46 -3.16 -14.52
N SER A 168 10.86 -1.98 -14.68
CA SER A 168 9.95 -1.40 -13.69
C SER A 168 8.67 -2.21 -13.52
N SER A 169 8.08 -2.71 -14.61
CA SER A 169 6.87 -3.54 -14.57
C SER A 169 7.12 -4.88 -13.85
N LYS A 170 8.30 -5.49 -14.05
CA LYS A 170 8.72 -6.68 -13.31
C LYS A 170 8.81 -6.43 -11.80
N ILE A 171 9.43 -5.32 -11.38
CA ILE A 171 9.48 -4.94 -9.97
C ILE A 171 8.07 -4.73 -9.41
N LEU A 172 7.20 -4.07 -10.18
CA LEU A 172 5.82 -3.84 -9.76
C LEU A 172 5.07 -5.16 -9.57
N LEU A 173 5.22 -6.13 -10.47
CA LEU A 173 4.65 -7.48 -10.33
C LEU A 173 5.13 -8.16 -9.04
N GLU A 174 6.44 -8.15 -8.78
CA GLU A 174 7.01 -8.73 -7.55
C GLU A 174 6.45 -8.07 -6.27
N ASN A 175 6.30 -6.73 -6.29
CA ASN A 175 5.71 -5.99 -5.16
C ASN A 175 4.23 -6.31 -4.97
N VAL A 176 3.48 -6.46 -6.06
CA VAL A 176 2.06 -6.80 -6.03
C VAL A 176 1.84 -8.21 -5.50
N ASP A 177 2.69 -9.17 -5.87
CA ASP A 177 2.64 -10.53 -5.32
C ASP A 177 2.92 -10.54 -3.81
N SER A 178 3.89 -9.74 -3.37
CA SER A 178 4.19 -9.55 -1.94
C SER A 178 3.02 -8.90 -1.18
N LEU A 179 2.36 -7.92 -1.78
CA LEU A 179 1.17 -7.28 -1.21
C LEU A 179 0.01 -8.28 -1.10
N ASN A 180 -0.26 -9.07 -2.14
CA ASN A 180 -1.27 -10.12 -2.12
C ASN A 180 -1.03 -11.14 -1.00
N LEU A 181 0.22 -11.62 -0.86
CA LEU A 181 0.58 -12.54 0.20
C LEU A 181 0.39 -11.93 1.59
N SER A 182 0.77 -10.65 1.76
CA SER A 182 0.65 -9.93 3.02
C SER A 182 -0.82 -9.68 3.39
N SER A 183 -1.66 -9.28 2.43
CA SER A 183 -3.11 -9.14 2.61
C SER A 183 -3.76 -10.48 2.97
N GLY A 184 -3.36 -11.58 2.32
CA GLY A 184 -3.88 -12.92 2.65
C GLY A 184 -3.54 -13.35 4.08
N LYS A 185 -2.31 -13.09 4.54
CA LYS A 185 -1.91 -13.34 5.94
C LYS A 185 -2.68 -12.46 6.92
N ALA A 186 -2.85 -11.17 6.59
CA ALA A 186 -3.61 -10.25 7.44
C ALA A 186 -5.08 -10.70 7.59
N ALA A 187 -5.72 -11.14 6.50
CA ALA A 187 -7.07 -11.69 6.55
C ALA A 187 -7.18 -12.90 7.49
N ALA A 188 -6.25 -13.86 7.37
CA ALA A 188 -6.22 -15.03 8.26
C ALA A 188 -6.01 -14.64 9.74
N SER A 189 -5.11 -13.69 10.02
CA SER A 189 -4.90 -13.20 11.38
C SER A 189 -6.12 -12.44 11.95
N LEU A 190 -6.84 -11.70 11.10
CA LEU A 190 -8.08 -11.03 11.51
C LEU A 190 -9.19 -12.04 11.84
N GLU A 191 -9.29 -13.14 11.08
CA GLU A 191 -10.23 -14.23 11.34
C GLU A 191 -9.94 -14.91 12.69
N GLU A 192 -8.67 -15.22 12.97
CA GLU A 192 -8.26 -15.78 14.27
C GLU A 192 -8.52 -14.79 15.43
N THR A 193 -8.23 -13.50 15.22
CA THR A 193 -8.48 -12.45 16.23
C THR A 193 -9.98 -12.30 16.50
N SER A 194 -10.82 -12.36 15.46
CA SER A 194 -12.28 -12.33 15.59
C SER A 194 -12.79 -13.51 16.41
N ALA A 195 -12.30 -14.73 16.14
CA ALA A 195 -12.67 -15.91 16.90
C ALA A 195 -12.25 -15.81 18.38
N ALA A 196 -11.04 -15.31 18.65
CA ALA A 196 -10.57 -15.07 20.01
C ALA A 196 -11.43 -14.03 20.75
N LEU A 197 -11.90 -12.99 20.06
CA LEU A 197 -12.79 -11.98 20.64
C LEU A 197 -14.19 -12.50 20.92
N ASP A 198 -14.72 -13.40 20.10
CA ASP A 198 -15.98 -14.07 20.39
C ASP A 198 -15.88 -14.89 21.69
N GLU A 199 -14.76 -15.59 21.89
CA GLU A 199 -14.49 -16.30 23.14
C GLU A 199 -14.39 -15.35 24.34
N VAL A 200 -13.65 -14.24 24.20
CA VAL A 200 -13.54 -13.21 25.25
C VAL A 200 -14.91 -12.61 25.57
N THR A 201 -15.72 -12.28 24.55
CA THR A 201 -17.08 -11.76 24.71
C THR A 201 -17.96 -12.74 25.48
N SER A 202 -17.89 -14.03 25.12
CA SER A 202 -18.61 -15.10 25.80
C SER A 202 -18.21 -15.21 27.27
N ASN A 203 -16.90 -15.16 27.56
CA ASN A 203 -16.38 -15.20 28.92
C ASN A 203 -16.80 -14.00 29.76
N ILE A 204 -16.80 -12.79 29.19
CA ILE A 204 -17.29 -11.58 29.87
C ILE A 204 -18.78 -11.74 30.21
N ARG A 205 -19.61 -12.18 29.25
CA ARG A 205 -21.05 -12.43 29.51
C ARG A 205 -21.27 -13.46 30.60
N LYS A 206 -20.51 -14.56 30.57
CA LYS A 206 -20.56 -15.61 31.60
C LYS A 206 -20.16 -15.05 32.97
N ASN A 207 -19.13 -14.20 33.00
CA ASN A 207 -18.69 -13.52 34.23
C ASN A 207 -19.79 -12.60 34.77
N THR A 208 -20.44 -11.80 33.92
CA THR A 208 -21.60 -10.97 34.32
C THR A 208 -22.72 -11.80 34.96
N ASN A 209 -23.06 -12.95 34.37
CA ASN A 209 -24.06 -13.85 34.95
C ASN A 209 -23.62 -14.43 36.30
N ASN A 210 -22.33 -14.78 36.45
CA ASN A 210 -21.79 -15.25 37.71
C ASN A 210 -21.85 -14.17 38.79
N ILE A 211 -21.51 -12.93 38.46
CA ILE A 211 -21.61 -11.78 39.37
C ILE A 211 -23.04 -11.61 39.88
N LEU A 212 -24.05 -11.67 38.99
CA LEU A 212 -25.46 -11.60 39.39
C LEU A 212 -25.84 -12.73 40.37
N LYS A 213 -25.33 -13.95 40.13
CA LYS A 213 -25.54 -15.09 41.03
C LYS A 213 -24.87 -14.89 42.38
N VAL A 214 -23.63 -14.38 42.40
CA VAL A 214 -22.92 -14.08 43.66
C VAL A 214 -23.63 -12.97 44.43
N ALA A 215 -24.09 -11.91 43.76
CA ALA A 215 -24.87 -10.83 44.39
C ALA A 215 -26.13 -11.37 45.09
N SER A 216 -26.89 -12.24 44.42
CA SER A 216 -28.07 -12.88 45.01
C SER A 216 -27.71 -13.80 46.19
N LEU A 217 -26.59 -14.53 46.12
CA LEU A 217 -26.11 -15.33 47.24
C LEU A 217 -25.71 -14.46 48.43
N SER A 218 -25.02 -13.34 48.19
CA SER A 218 -24.67 -12.38 49.23
C SER A 218 -25.91 -11.83 49.93
N ASP A 219 -26.97 -11.49 49.19
CA ASP A 219 -28.24 -11.04 49.76
C ASP A 219 -28.90 -12.12 50.66
N ASN A 220 -28.86 -13.39 50.24
CA ASN A 220 -29.35 -14.50 51.06
C ASN A 220 -28.52 -14.69 52.34
N ILE A 221 -27.19 -14.57 52.25
CA ILE A 221 -26.32 -14.71 53.44
C ILE A 221 -26.57 -13.56 54.41
N ILE A 222 -26.77 -12.31 53.93
CA ILE A 222 -27.18 -11.18 54.80
C ILE A 222 -28.48 -11.50 55.53
N SER A 223 -29.48 -12.04 54.82
CA SER A 223 -30.75 -12.44 55.45
C SER A 223 -30.56 -13.52 56.53
N HIS A 224 -29.75 -14.54 56.25
CA HIS A 224 -29.43 -15.59 57.23
C HIS A 224 -28.62 -15.07 58.42
N ALA A 225 -27.69 -14.15 58.20
CA ALA A 225 -26.90 -13.51 59.26
C ALA A 225 -27.81 -12.72 60.22
N ASN A 226 -28.70 -11.88 59.67
CA ASN A 226 -29.68 -11.12 60.46
C ASN A 226 -30.59 -12.06 61.26
N LYS A 227 -31.02 -13.18 60.66
CA LYS A 227 -31.84 -14.16 61.40
C LYS A 227 -31.05 -14.87 62.50
N GLY A 228 -29.77 -15.15 62.25
CA GLY A 228 -28.86 -15.71 63.25
C GLY A 228 -28.64 -14.76 64.43
N GLU A 229 -28.48 -13.46 64.16
CA GLU A 229 -28.39 -12.40 65.17
C GLU A 229 -29.65 -12.35 66.04
N GLU A 230 -30.84 -12.31 65.43
CA GLU A 230 -32.13 -12.31 66.14
C GLU A 230 -32.29 -13.53 67.06
N LEU A 231 -31.90 -14.72 66.59
CA LEU A 231 -31.97 -15.95 67.40
C LEU A 231 -30.96 -15.93 68.56
N ALA A 232 -29.77 -15.34 68.35
CA ALA A 232 -28.77 -15.17 69.40
C ALA A 232 -29.25 -14.16 70.47
N GLU A 233 -29.91 -13.07 70.05
CA GLU A 233 -30.57 -12.12 70.97
C GLU A 233 -31.66 -12.80 71.80
N GLN A 234 -32.54 -13.58 71.17
CA GLN A 234 -33.58 -14.34 71.87
C GLN A 234 -32.97 -15.34 72.87
N THR A 235 -31.88 -16.01 72.49
CA THR A 235 -31.17 -16.96 73.37
C THR A 235 -30.54 -16.24 74.56
N SER A 236 -29.90 -15.08 74.34
CA SER A 236 -29.35 -14.25 75.40
C SER A 236 -30.43 -13.80 76.40
N SER A 237 -31.58 -13.36 75.89
CA SER A 237 -32.72 -12.98 76.73
C SER A 237 -33.28 -14.15 77.53
N ALA A 238 -33.44 -15.32 76.90
CA ALA A 238 -33.92 -16.51 77.59
C ALA A 238 -32.95 -16.97 78.70
N MET A 239 -31.63 -16.88 78.47
CA MET A 239 -30.63 -17.17 79.51
C MET A 239 -30.68 -16.17 80.67
N LEU A 240 -30.99 -14.90 80.39
CA LEU A 240 -31.19 -13.88 81.42
C LEU A 240 -32.44 -14.17 82.27
N GLU A 241 -33.55 -14.58 81.64
CA GLU A 241 -34.75 -15.03 82.35
C GLU A 241 -34.48 -16.26 83.21
N ILE A 242 -33.77 -17.27 82.67
CA ILE A 242 -33.35 -18.45 83.44
C ILE A 242 -32.49 -18.04 84.64
N SER A 243 -31.50 -17.17 84.48
CA SER A 243 -30.66 -16.69 85.59
C SER A 243 -31.50 -16.01 86.68
N LYS A 244 -32.51 -15.21 86.29
CA LYS A 244 -33.44 -14.57 87.21
C LYS A 244 -34.27 -15.60 87.99
N GLU A 245 -34.88 -16.56 87.32
CA GLU A 245 -35.67 -17.62 87.96
C GLU A 245 -34.82 -18.50 88.88
N VAL A 246 -33.60 -18.83 88.47
CA VAL A 246 -32.64 -19.60 89.28
C VAL A 246 -32.23 -18.83 90.55
N ASN A 247 -32.09 -17.50 90.49
CA ASN A 247 -31.85 -16.69 91.68
C ASN A 247 -33.04 -16.70 92.65
N LEU A 248 -34.27 -16.62 92.14
CA LEU A 248 -35.48 -16.75 92.99
C LEU A 248 -35.55 -18.11 93.69
N VAL A 249 -35.19 -19.19 92.98
CA VAL A 249 -35.08 -20.52 93.59
C VAL A 249 -34.00 -20.53 94.68
N ASN A 250 -32.84 -19.89 94.46
CA ASN A 250 -31.79 -19.80 95.48
C ASN A 250 -32.27 -19.09 96.75
N GLU A 251 -33.01 -17.99 96.60
CA GLU A 251 -33.64 -17.27 97.71
C GLU A 251 -34.62 -18.16 98.49
N ALA A 252 -35.50 -18.87 97.78
CA ALA A 252 -36.46 -19.80 98.39
C ALA A 252 -35.76 -20.94 99.15
N ILE A 253 -34.68 -21.50 98.59
CA ILE A 253 -33.88 -22.53 99.26
C ILE A 253 -33.16 -21.99 100.48
N SER A 254 -32.70 -20.74 100.45
CA SER A 254 -32.12 -20.06 101.62
C SER A 254 -33.15 -19.91 102.76
N VAL A 255 -34.41 -19.61 102.43
CA VAL A 255 -35.51 -19.59 103.42
C VAL A 255 -35.78 -20.98 103.99
N ILE A 256 -35.76 -22.04 103.16
CA ILE A 256 -35.94 -23.42 103.62
C ILE A 256 -34.81 -23.83 104.57
N ASP A 257 -33.56 -23.48 104.27
CA ASP A 257 -32.41 -23.72 105.15
C ASP A 257 -32.56 -22.99 106.49
N GLN A 258 -33.04 -21.74 106.47
CA GLN A 258 -33.36 -20.99 107.70
C GLN A 258 -34.48 -21.65 108.51
N ILE A 259 -35.55 -22.14 107.88
CA ILE A 259 -36.63 -22.86 108.55
C ILE A 259 -36.10 -24.16 109.16
N ALA A 260 -35.27 -24.90 108.43
CA ALA A 260 -34.64 -26.13 108.92
C ALA A 260 -33.76 -25.85 110.14
N PHE A 261 -32.96 -24.76 110.11
CA PHE A 261 -32.15 -24.33 111.25
C PHE A 261 -33.01 -23.95 112.46
N GLN A 262 -34.06 -23.14 112.27
CA GLN A 262 -35.00 -22.77 113.34
C GLN A 262 -35.68 -24.01 113.94
N THR A 263 -36.11 -24.95 113.10
CA THR A 263 -36.73 -26.22 113.52
C THR A 263 -35.75 -27.06 114.33
N ASN A 264 -34.48 -27.12 113.93
CA ASN A 264 -33.42 -27.79 114.67
C ASN A 264 -33.21 -27.16 116.06
N ILE A 265 -33.23 -25.82 116.19
CA ILE A 265 -33.16 -25.14 117.49
C ILE A 265 -34.40 -25.40 118.35
N LEU A 266 -35.60 -25.32 117.77
CA LEU A 266 -36.87 -25.65 118.46
C LEU A 266 -36.87 -27.09 119.00
N SER A 267 -36.43 -28.05 118.19
CA SER A 267 -36.33 -29.45 118.58
C SER A 267 -35.28 -29.69 119.68
N LEU A 268 -34.17 -28.95 119.67
CA LEU A 268 -33.17 -28.99 120.73
C LEU A 268 -33.74 -28.47 122.05
N ASN A 269 -34.44 -27.33 122.01
CA ASN A 269 -35.11 -26.77 123.19
C ASN A 269 -36.17 -27.74 123.74
N ALA A 270 -36.95 -28.38 122.87
CA ALA A 270 -37.92 -29.40 123.27
C ALA A 270 -37.25 -30.66 123.88
N ALA A 271 -36.10 -31.08 123.34
CA ALA A 271 -35.33 -32.20 123.91
C ALA A 271 -34.76 -31.86 125.30
N VAL A 272 -34.32 -30.61 125.50
CA VAL A 272 -33.86 -30.11 126.82
C VAL A 272 -35.02 -30.10 127.82
N GLU A 273 -36.19 -29.55 127.45
CA GLU A 273 -37.36 -29.51 128.33
C GLU A 273 -37.89 -30.93 128.66
N ALA A 274 -37.86 -31.83 127.68
CA ALA A 274 -38.20 -33.23 127.89
C ALA A 274 -37.23 -33.96 128.85
N ALA A 275 -35.95 -33.59 128.84
CA ALA A 275 -34.97 -34.09 129.81
C ALA A 275 -35.23 -33.51 131.23
N THR A 276 -35.63 -32.25 131.31
CA THR A 276 -36.03 -31.59 132.58
C THR A 276 -37.26 -32.27 133.22
N ALA A 277 -38.19 -32.78 132.41
CA ALA A 277 -39.40 -33.49 132.88
C ALA A 277 -39.18 -34.96 133.32
N GLY A 278 -37.95 -35.49 133.25
CA GLY A 278 -37.60 -36.82 133.78
C GLY A 278 -38.32 -37.99 133.08
N GLU A 279 -38.84 -38.95 133.86
CA GLU A 279 -39.54 -40.16 133.36
C GLU A 279 -40.78 -39.84 132.52
N ALA A 280 -41.50 -38.74 132.81
CA ALA A 280 -42.71 -38.34 132.08
C ALA A 280 -42.41 -37.75 130.68
N GLY A 281 -41.18 -37.27 130.45
CA GLY A 281 -40.75 -36.63 129.20
C GLY A 281 -40.18 -37.58 128.14
N LYS A 282 -39.99 -38.87 128.43
CA LYS A 282 -39.33 -39.84 127.53
C LYS A 282 -39.95 -39.92 126.14
N GLY A 283 -41.28 -39.92 126.02
CA GLY A 283 -41.97 -39.93 124.73
C GLY A 283 -41.76 -38.64 123.92
N PHE A 284 -41.75 -37.49 124.60
CA PHE A 284 -41.47 -36.19 123.98
C PHE A 284 -40.00 -36.06 123.53
N ALA A 285 -39.05 -36.62 124.29
CA ALA A 285 -37.63 -36.61 123.92
C ALA A 285 -37.37 -37.38 122.61
N VAL A 286 -38.06 -38.50 122.37
CA VAL A 286 -37.95 -39.27 121.12
C VAL A 286 -38.50 -38.47 119.94
N VAL A 287 -39.67 -37.85 120.09
CA VAL A 287 -40.25 -37.00 119.03
C VAL A 287 -39.35 -35.80 118.74
N ALA A 288 -38.81 -35.14 119.77
CA ALA A 288 -37.86 -34.03 119.61
C ALA A 288 -36.59 -34.47 118.87
N GLY A 289 -36.06 -35.66 119.16
CA GLY A 289 -34.93 -36.25 118.43
C GLY A 289 -35.23 -36.53 116.96
N GLU A 290 -36.42 -37.05 116.65
CA GLU A 290 -36.84 -37.33 115.27
C GLU A 290 -37.08 -36.04 114.47
N VAL A 291 -37.70 -35.02 115.09
CA VAL A 291 -37.85 -33.68 114.49
C VAL A 291 -36.49 -33.04 114.22
N ARG A 292 -35.53 -33.21 115.14
CA ARG A 292 -34.15 -32.74 114.96
C ARG A 292 -33.45 -33.42 113.79
N ASN A 293 -33.59 -34.73 113.67
CA ASN A 293 -33.02 -35.51 112.57
C ASN A 293 -33.65 -35.09 111.23
N LEU A 294 -34.97 -34.89 111.19
CA LEU A 294 -35.68 -34.39 110.02
C LEU A 294 -35.21 -32.99 109.62
N ALA A 295 -35.03 -32.09 110.59
CA ALA A 295 -34.50 -30.75 110.35
C ALA A 295 -33.07 -30.78 109.79
N ALA A 296 -32.19 -31.64 110.32
CA ALA A 296 -30.84 -31.83 109.79
C ALA A 296 -30.84 -32.39 108.36
N ARG A 297 -31.72 -33.34 108.05
CA ARG A 297 -31.91 -33.85 106.68
C ARG A 297 -32.43 -32.77 105.73
N SER A 298 -33.37 -31.93 106.17
CA SER A 298 -33.87 -30.80 105.37
C SER A 298 -32.78 -29.77 105.09
N ALA A 299 -31.94 -29.44 106.08
CA ALA A 299 -30.80 -28.53 105.89
C ALA A 299 -29.77 -29.10 104.90
N GLN A 300 -29.46 -30.39 105.00
CA GLN A 300 -28.56 -31.06 104.07
C GLN A 300 -29.12 -31.08 102.63
N ALA A 301 -30.41 -31.40 102.47
CA ALA A 301 -31.08 -31.35 101.17
C ALA A 301 -31.13 -29.92 100.59
N ALA A 302 -31.41 -28.90 101.42
CA ALA A 302 -31.38 -27.51 101.02
C ALA A 302 -29.97 -27.10 100.52
N LYS A 303 -28.91 -27.53 101.22
CA LYS A 303 -27.52 -27.29 100.81
C LYS A 303 -27.18 -27.96 99.47
N GLU A 304 -27.62 -29.19 99.25
CA GLU A 304 -27.42 -29.90 97.98
C GLU A 304 -28.15 -29.20 96.82
N ILE A 305 -29.40 -28.81 97.01
CA ILE A 305 -30.16 -28.05 96.00
C ILE A 305 -29.48 -26.71 95.73
N LYS A 306 -29.02 -26.00 96.77
CA LYS A 306 -28.31 -24.73 96.62
C LYS A 306 -27.07 -24.86 95.72
N ASN A 307 -26.28 -25.91 95.90
CA ASN A 307 -25.12 -26.18 95.03
C ASN A 307 -25.52 -26.42 93.56
N ILE A 308 -26.62 -27.17 93.33
CA ILE A 308 -27.14 -27.42 91.98
C ILE A 308 -27.63 -26.11 91.33
N VAL A 309 -28.35 -25.28 92.09
CA VAL A 309 -28.89 -23.99 91.65
C VAL A 309 -27.76 -23.00 91.33
N GLU A 310 -26.72 -22.91 92.17
CA GLU A 310 -25.53 -22.11 91.89
C GLU A 310 -24.80 -22.58 90.62
N SER A 311 -24.69 -23.90 90.42
CA SER A 311 -24.12 -24.48 89.19
C SER A 311 -24.96 -24.13 87.96
N ALA A 312 -26.29 -24.24 88.05
CA ALA A 312 -27.21 -23.87 86.98
C ALA A 312 -27.10 -22.39 86.63
N ASN A 313 -27.00 -21.51 87.63
CA ASN A 313 -26.83 -20.07 87.42
C ASN A 313 -25.51 -19.75 86.68
N LYS A 314 -24.40 -20.39 87.08
CA LYS A 314 -23.12 -20.27 86.37
C LYS A 314 -23.24 -20.71 84.91
N LYS A 315 -23.90 -21.84 84.63
CA LYS A 315 -24.12 -22.32 83.25
C LYS A 315 -25.00 -21.38 82.42
N ALA A 316 -26.05 -20.80 83.02
CA ALA A 316 -26.90 -19.82 82.36
C ALA A 316 -26.12 -18.55 81.99
N ASN A 317 -25.28 -18.05 82.91
CA ASN A 317 -24.41 -16.90 82.64
C ASN A 317 -23.41 -17.18 81.51
N ILE A 318 -22.78 -18.37 81.51
CA ILE A 318 -21.91 -18.79 80.40
C ILE A 318 -22.69 -18.83 79.07
N GLY A 319 -23.90 -19.40 79.07
CA GLY A 319 -24.76 -19.44 77.88
C GLY A 319 -25.13 -18.05 77.35
N ARG A 320 -25.39 -17.11 78.26
CA ARG A 320 -25.63 -15.70 77.93
C ARG A 320 -24.38 -15.06 77.31
N ASP A 321 -23.21 -15.27 77.90
CA ASP A 321 -21.95 -14.70 77.39
C ASP A 321 -21.64 -15.25 75.99
N ILE A 322 -21.80 -16.56 75.77
CA ILE A 322 -21.67 -17.19 74.44
C ILE A 322 -22.66 -16.56 73.43
N SER A 323 -23.91 -16.36 73.83
CA SER A 323 -24.92 -15.72 72.97
C SER A 323 -24.53 -14.28 72.62
N SER A 324 -23.94 -13.54 73.57
CA SER A 324 -23.40 -12.20 73.31
C SER A 324 -22.28 -12.23 72.28
N TYR A 325 -21.34 -13.17 72.39
CA TYR A 325 -20.29 -13.35 71.38
C TYR A 325 -20.84 -13.73 70.01
N MET A 326 -21.92 -14.52 69.95
CA MET A 326 -22.59 -14.85 68.69
C MET A 326 -23.19 -13.60 68.03
N ILE A 327 -23.82 -12.70 68.80
CA ILE A 327 -24.36 -11.43 68.29
C ILE A 327 -23.26 -10.61 67.64
N ASP A 328 -22.12 -10.42 68.33
CA ASP A 328 -20.99 -9.66 67.79
C ASP A 328 -20.42 -10.32 66.52
N GLY A 329 -20.31 -11.66 66.51
CA GLY A 329 -19.88 -12.42 65.34
C GLY A 329 -20.80 -12.27 64.13
N TYR A 330 -22.13 -12.24 64.34
CA TYR A 330 -23.07 -11.98 63.24
C TYR A 330 -22.98 -10.55 62.70
N LYS A 331 -22.70 -9.55 63.56
CA LYS A 331 -22.44 -8.16 63.12
C LYS A 331 -21.18 -8.03 62.27
N GLU A 332 -20.09 -8.67 62.67
CA GLU A 332 -18.86 -8.70 61.87
C GLU A 332 -19.07 -9.41 60.51
N LEU A 333 -19.83 -10.50 60.53
CA LEU A 333 -20.20 -11.23 59.31
C LEU A 333 -21.04 -10.36 58.36
N TYR A 334 -22.01 -9.60 58.90
CA TYR A 334 -22.79 -8.62 58.15
C TYR A 334 -21.89 -7.56 57.48
N LEU A 335 -20.96 -6.96 58.22
CA LEU A 335 -20.02 -5.97 57.68
C LEU A 335 -19.17 -6.56 56.55
N SER A 336 -18.62 -7.76 56.75
CA SER A 336 -17.76 -8.44 55.76
C SER A 336 -18.51 -8.77 54.45
N ILE A 337 -19.78 -9.19 54.55
CA ILE A 337 -20.59 -9.49 53.36
C ILE A 337 -20.99 -8.20 52.65
N ASN A 338 -21.23 -7.11 53.39
CA ASN A 338 -21.55 -5.83 52.78
C ASN A 338 -20.34 -5.25 52.02
N GLU A 339 -19.12 -5.39 52.53
CA GLU A 339 -17.89 -5.09 51.78
C GLU A 339 -17.76 -5.96 50.52
N THR A 340 -18.04 -7.26 50.64
CA THR A 340 -18.05 -8.18 49.50
C THR A 340 -19.06 -7.74 48.43
N LYS A 341 -20.22 -7.25 48.83
CA LYS A 341 -21.25 -6.70 47.93
C LYS A 341 -20.76 -5.47 47.17
N ASN A 342 -20.01 -4.58 47.83
CA ASN A 342 -19.40 -3.43 47.15
C ASN A 342 -18.39 -3.88 46.09
N LEU A 343 -17.53 -4.85 46.40
CA LEU A 343 -16.59 -5.41 45.42
C LEU A 343 -17.32 -6.04 44.22
N ILE A 344 -18.43 -6.76 44.46
CA ILE A 344 -19.25 -7.34 43.38
C ILE A 344 -19.79 -6.24 42.46
N ASN A 345 -20.24 -5.10 43.01
CA ASN A 345 -20.72 -3.97 42.21
C ASN A 345 -19.59 -3.36 41.35
N GLU A 346 -18.37 -3.24 41.90
CA GLU A 346 -17.21 -2.75 41.14
C GLU A 346 -16.82 -3.70 39.99
N VAL A 347 -16.85 -5.01 40.24
CA VAL A 347 -16.58 -6.02 39.20
C VAL A 347 -17.69 -6.01 38.14
N GLN A 348 -18.95 -5.79 38.53
CA GLN A 348 -20.06 -5.63 37.59
C GLN A 348 -19.83 -4.44 36.66
N PHE A 349 -19.51 -3.27 37.23
CA PHE A 349 -19.23 -2.06 36.45
C PHE A 349 -18.05 -2.27 35.50
N SER A 350 -16.96 -2.85 36.00
CA SER A 350 -15.78 -3.17 35.19
C SER A 350 -16.09 -4.13 34.05
N SER A 351 -16.95 -5.14 34.28
CA SER A 351 -17.37 -6.09 33.25
C SER A 351 -18.23 -5.43 32.17
N GLN A 352 -19.07 -4.45 32.52
CA GLN A 352 -19.84 -3.66 31.55
C GLN A 352 -18.94 -2.78 30.68
N GLU A 353 -17.93 -2.15 31.27
CA GLU A 353 -16.94 -1.37 30.51
C GLU A 353 -16.09 -2.25 29.59
N GLN A 354 -15.68 -3.44 30.05
CA GLN A 354 -15.00 -4.43 29.20
C GLN A 354 -15.86 -4.84 27.99
N LEU A 355 -17.17 -5.04 28.18
CA LEU A 355 -18.06 -5.38 27.07
C LEU A 355 -18.10 -4.25 26.01
N LYS A 356 -18.23 -2.99 26.44
CA LYS A 356 -18.17 -1.84 25.53
C LYS A 356 -16.83 -1.74 24.80
N ALA A 357 -15.72 -1.99 25.51
CA ALA A 357 -14.38 -1.99 24.90
C ALA A 357 -14.27 -3.07 23.82
N VAL A 358 -14.82 -4.27 24.05
CA VAL A 358 -14.85 -5.34 23.06
C VAL A 358 -15.72 -4.98 21.84
N GLU A 359 -16.85 -4.29 22.02
CA GLU A 359 -17.66 -3.79 20.89
C GLU A 359 -16.88 -2.78 20.02
N GLN A 360 -16.07 -1.92 20.64
CA GLN A 360 -15.17 -1.01 19.91
C GLN A 360 -14.09 -1.76 19.14
N ILE A 361 -13.48 -2.79 19.75
CA ILE A 361 -12.47 -3.63 19.08
C ILE A 361 -13.09 -4.36 17.89
N ASN A 362 -14.30 -4.92 18.03
CA ASN A 362 -15.02 -5.57 16.93
C ASN A 362 -15.28 -4.61 15.76
N SER A 363 -15.63 -3.36 16.05
CA SER A 363 -15.81 -2.32 15.03
C SER A 363 -14.49 -2.02 14.31
N ALA A 364 -13.37 -1.95 15.05
CA ALA A 364 -12.04 -1.73 14.48
C ALA A 364 -11.57 -2.90 13.61
N ILE A 365 -11.83 -4.14 14.01
CA ILE A 365 -11.53 -5.34 13.22
C ILE A 365 -12.34 -5.36 11.93
N SER A 366 -13.62 -5.01 11.98
CA SER A 366 -14.46 -4.91 10.78
C SER A 366 -13.91 -3.88 9.78
N ALA A 367 -13.38 -2.76 10.29
CA ALA A 367 -12.72 -1.76 9.44
C ALA A 367 -11.39 -2.28 8.85
N LEU A 368 -10.59 -3.01 9.65
CA LEU A 368 -9.35 -3.63 9.17
C LEU A 368 -9.61 -4.71 8.11
N ASP A 369 -10.68 -5.49 8.26
CA ASP A 369 -11.09 -6.48 7.26
C ASP A 369 -11.48 -5.80 5.94
N GLN A 370 -12.31 -4.75 6.00
CA GLN A 370 -12.65 -3.96 4.82
C GLN A 370 -11.39 -3.38 4.13
N GLN A 371 -10.45 -2.85 4.90
CA GLN A 371 -9.20 -2.31 4.36
C GLN A 371 -8.32 -3.43 3.77
N THR A 372 -8.29 -4.61 4.38
CA THR A 372 -7.56 -5.78 3.87
C THR A 372 -8.12 -6.23 2.51
N GLN A 373 -9.44 -6.26 2.38
CA GLN A 373 -10.12 -6.55 1.12
C GLN A 373 -9.84 -5.48 0.06
N GLN A 374 -9.84 -4.19 0.44
CA GLN A 374 -9.46 -3.11 -0.47
C GLN A 374 -8.00 -3.24 -0.94
N ASN A 375 -7.08 -3.61 -0.05
CA ASN A 375 -5.69 -3.85 -0.43
C ASN A 375 -5.56 -4.99 -1.44
N ALA A 376 -6.31 -6.09 -1.26
CA ALA A 376 -6.34 -7.19 -2.23
C ALA A 376 -6.90 -6.74 -3.59
N ASN A 377 -7.96 -5.92 -3.61
CA ASN A 377 -8.51 -5.36 -4.85
C ASN A 377 -7.49 -4.45 -5.56
N ILE A 378 -6.83 -3.55 -4.82
CA ILE A 378 -5.79 -2.65 -5.35
C ILE A 378 -4.60 -3.46 -5.88
N ALA A 379 -4.21 -4.53 -5.18
CA ALA A 379 -3.17 -5.44 -5.64
C ALA A 379 -3.56 -6.09 -6.98
N SER A 380 -4.79 -6.58 -7.11
CA SER A 380 -5.29 -7.14 -8.38
C SER A 380 -5.28 -6.12 -9.52
N GLN A 381 -5.73 -4.89 -9.28
CA GLN A 381 -5.70 -3.82 -10.29
C GLN A 381 -4.26 -3.43 -10.66
N SER A 382 -3.37 -3.36 -9.67
CA SER A 382 -1.96 -3.07 -9.89
C SER A 382 -1.26 -4.17 -10.68
N HIS A 383 -1.65 -5.43 -10.47
CA HIS A 383 -1.18 -6.57 -11.27
C HIS A 383 -1.54 -6.38 -12.75
N GLU A 384 -2.80 -6.07 -13.05
CA GLU A 384 -3.28 -5.85 -14.41
C GLU A 384 -2.53 -4.70 -15.11
N VAL A 385 -2.33 -3.58 -14.41
CA VAL A 385 -1.55 -2.45 -14.91
C VAL A 385 -0.10 -2.84 -15.17
N ALA A 386 0.50 -3.63 -14.28
CA ALA A 386 1.87 -4.09 -14.43
C ALA A 386 2.03 -5.02 -15.65
N VAL A 387 1.12 -5.99 -15.83
CA VAL A 387 1.09 -6.87 -17.00
C VAL A 387 0.92 -6.06 -18.29
N THR A 388 -0.01 -5.10 -18.30
CA THR A 388 -0.25 -4.24 -19.47
C THR A 388 1.00 -3.41 -19.80
N THR A 389 1.67 -2.89 -18.77
CA THR A 389 2.92 -2.13 -18.93
C THR A 389 4.04 -3.00 -19.49
N ASP A 390 4.17 -4.25 -19.02
CA ASP A 390 5.13 -5.22 -19.56
C ASP A 390 4.86 -5.49 -21.05
N LEU A 391 3.60 -5.74 -21.43
CA LEU A 391 3.21 -5.95 -22.83
C LEU A 391 3.55 -4.74 -23.73
N ILE A 392 3.21 -3.53 -23.30
CA ILE A 392 3.53 -2.30 -24.05
C ILE A 392 5.04 -2.13 -24.18
N SER A 393 5.78 -2.37 -23.10
CA SER A 393 7.23 -2.23 -23.09
C SER A 393 7.92 -3.24 -24.02
N ASN A 394 7.45 -4.49 -24.04
CA ASN A 394 7.87 -5.51 -25.00
C ASN A 394 7.61 -5.08 -26.45
N LEU A 395 6.46 -4.48 -26.72
CA LEU A 395 6.11 -3.98 -28.05
C LEU A 395 7.00 -2.81 -28.49
N ILE A 396 7.36 -1.89 -27.58
CA ILE A 396 8.30 -0.79 -27.85
C ILE A 396 9.69 -1.33 -28.17
N VAL A 397 10.21 -2.23 -27.33
CA VAL A 397 11.54 -2.83 -27.52
C VAL A 397 11.58 -3.63 -28.83
N LYS A 398 10.53 -4.40 -29.14
CA LYS A 398 10.41 -5.12 -30.41
C LYS A 398 10.40 -4.16 -31.60
N ASN A 399 9.55 -3.13 -31.58
CA ASN A 399 9.49 -2.13 -32.65
C ASN A 399 10.82 -1.41 -32.87
N ALA A 400 11.60 -1.16 -31.83
CA ALA A 400 12.95 -0.63 -31.99
C ALA A 400 13.89 -1.68 -32.57
N ASN A 401 13.83 -2.93 -32.10
CA ASN A 401 14.65 -4.02 -32.61
C ASN A 401 14.36 -4.40 -34.08
N ASP A 402 13.17 -4.12 -34.59
CA ASP A 402 12.82 -4.38 -36.00
C ASP A 402 13.44 -3.34 -36.96
N LYS A 403 14.00 -2.24 -36.44
CA LYS A 403 14.65 -1.18 -37.24
C LYS A 403 16.17 -1.33 -37.19
N GLU A 404 16.87 -0.85 -38.22
CA GLU A 404 18.34 -0.86 -38.27
C GLU A 404 18.90 0.55 -38.03
N PHE A 405 19.76 0.71 -37.02
CA PHE A 405 20.34 1.99 -36.60
C PHE A 405 21.61 1.77 -35.76
N ASP A 406 22.48 2.78 -35.71
CA ASP A 406 23.73 2.69 -34.95
C ASP A 406 23.48 2.56 -33.44
N GLY A 407 24.28 1.71 -32.77
CA GLY A 407 24.18 1.53 -31.31
C GLY A 407 23.00 0.67 -30.85
N LYS A 408 22.21 0.09 -31.77
CA LYS A 408 21.08 -0.82 -31.48
C LYS A 408 21.39 -1.87 -30.43
N SER A 409 22.54 -2.55 -30.51
CA SER A 409 22.90 -3.64 -29.59
C SER A 409 23.46 -3.18 -28.24
N SER A 410 23.93 -1.93 -28.14
CA SER A 410 24.51 -1.36 -26.91
C SER A 410 23.49 -0.62 -26.04
N VAL A 411 22.25 -0.45 -26.51
CA VAL A 411 21.21 0.23 -25.73
C VAL A 411 20.88 -0.57 -24.48
N SER A 412 20.97 0.09 -23.32
CA SER A 412 20.60 -0.45 -22.02
C SER A 412 19.49 0.36 -21.38
N LYS A 413 18.88 -0.20 -20.32
CA LYS A 413 17.89 0.50 -19.50
C LYS A 413 18.49 1.73 -18.82
N LYS A 414 17.67 2.76 -18.58
CA LYS A 414 18.08 3.95 -17.82
C LYS A 414 18.29 3.59 -16.36
N SER A 415 19.36 4.10 -15.75
CA SER A 415 19.60 4.01 -14.31
C SER A 415 18.69 5.00 -13.57
N ILE A 416 17.43 4.61 -13.34
CA ILE A 416 16.52 5.39 -12.50
C ILE A 416 16.89 5.11 -11.04
N ARG A 417 17.68 5.99 -10.43
CA ARG A 417 17.78 6.04 -8.96
C ARG A 417 16.49 6.65 -8.43
N VAL A 418 15.58 5.81 -7.96
CA VAL A 418 14.51 6.29 -7.09
C VAL A 418 15.18 6.68 -5.78
N ASN A 419 15.28 7.99 -5.53
CA ASN A 419 15.67 8.49 -4.22
C ASN A 419 14.59 8.06 -3.23
N ASN A 420 14.80 6.91 -2.60
CA ASN A 420 14.04 6.53 -1.42
C ASN A 420 14.44 7.50 -0.31
N LYS A 421 13.74 8.62 -0.23
CA LYS A 421 13.63 9.39 1.01
C LYS A 421 12.63 8.63 1.88
N ASN A 422 13.14 7.70 2.66
CA ASN A 422 12.49 7.26 3.89
C ASN A 422 13.16 7.97 5.05
#